data_AF-A0A1Y3EF62-F1
#
_entry.id   AF-A0A1Y3EF62-F1
#
_cell.length_a   1.000
_cell.length_b   1.000
_cell.length_c   1.000
_cell.angle_alpha   90.00
_cell.angle_beta   90.00
_cell.angle_gamma   90.00
#
_symmetry.space_group_name_H-M   'P 1'
#
loop_
_entity.id
_entity.type
_entity.pdbx_description
1 polymer ?
#
loop_
_entity_poly.entity_id
_entity_poly.type
_entity_poly.pdbx_seq_one_letter_code
_entity_poly.pdbx_strand_id
1 'polypeptide(L)'
;MSKADPVVLTYYDVSLRQSDVELLKGRNWLNDQILSFCFEYFAQVVFPDFADSVAFIEPSVIQWVKLDSDTDSLHEVLPWLKKSLLLIPVNDSDSASGGGHHWSLLVYRKDQEKFEYYNSSLYSNLVGVKGLANKIFQLVHYREENIPSAEVVEIPCAKQINYYDCGLYVIIFAEIVAQQFCSSSNFDVHVSNDEFLFYASPYFLRLYFTSQLEETDCPPVDYDPANATFTIKVKKKNPGEFFPDLEMITRLITPREAEGIKPFIVDLKGFDDSMLSTDISTPYVDRGNLSAKHSYGFACSRTASLKSITDEMKLFDIGDADSLNIEERKRALFLMETEHFSDEAYLADLHEAEPVGECLMYKNKWTKSSIANRKDTFMHGGFTVDEIDRLKSLPRKIYQLSEQVENVAICSLVDILFAFAYDARVNLGEDDNPESGWTMSKLSSTLAGLVCWDSMQDAMIASVRRSLCFPLVRNFQLASLVLNDVIEILQSGRVVVLKCLLRMHEIFNNSGDFRYVLNELYLNDYCVWIQGKT
;
A
#
# COMPACT_ATOMS: atom_id res chain seq x y z
N MET A 1 -32.79 25.67 -52.47
CA MET A 1 -33.18 24.49 -51.68
C MET A 1 -32.31 24.50 -50.44
N SER A 2 -32.86 24.74 -49.24
CA SER A 2 -32.04 24.63 -48.03
C SER A 2 -31.62 23.17 -47.89
N LYS A 3 -30.33 22.92 -47.66
CA LYS A 3 -29.89 21.59 -47.24
C LYS A 3 -30.62 21.29 -45.94
N ALA A 4 -31.12 20.06 -45.80
CA ALA A 4 -31.61 19.59 -44.51
C ALA A 4 -30.47 19.70 -43.49
N ASP A 5 -30.79 20.15 -42.28
CA ASP A 5 -29.86 20.22 -41.15
C ASP A 5 -30.21 19.12 -40.13
N PRO A 6 -29.78 17.87 -40.39
CA PRO A 6 -30.18 16.72 -39.59
C PRO A 6 -29.54 16.75 -38.21
N VAL A 7 -30.20 16.12 -37.24
CA VAL A 7 -29.60 15.79 -35.94
C VAL A 7 -28.50 14.75 -36.17
N VAL A 8 -27.30 15.04 -35.67
CA VAL A 8 -26.13 14.16 -35.73
C VAL A 8 -25.99 13.36 -34.44
N LEU A 9 -26.28 13.97 -33.29
CA LEU A 9 -26.20 13.33 -31.99
C LEU A 9 -27.28 13.88 -31.06
N THR A 10 -27.98 13.00 -30.35
CA THR A 10 -28.74 13.34 -29.15
C THR A 10 -28.06 12.67 -27.98
N TYR A 11 -27.62 13.47 -27.02
CA TYR A 11 -26.87 13.03 -25.85
C TYR A 11 -27.48 13.70 -24.61
N TYR A 12 -28.22 12.90 -23.83
CA TYR A 12 -29.09 13.39 -22.74
C TYR A 12 -29.98 14.53 -23.25
N ASP A 13 -29.92 15.69 -22.61
CA ASP A 13 -30.76 16.85 -22.94
C ASP A 13 -30.21 17.69 -24.11
N VAL A 14 -29.03 17.34 -24.65
CA VAL A 14 -28.40 18.08 -25.74
C VAL A 14 -28.59 17.37 -27.09
N SER A 15 -28.96 18.13 -28.12
CA SER A 15 -29.10 17.62 -29.49
C SER A 15 -28.26 18.44 -30.48
N LEU A 16 -27.16 17.85 -30.95
CA LEU A 16 -26.28 18.46 -31.96
C LEU A 16 -26.80 18.18 -33.36
N ARG A 17 -26.93 19.23 -34.16
CA ARG A 17 -27.22 19.18 -35.60
C ARG A 17 -25.96 19.22 -36.44
N GLN A 18 -26.11 18.97 -37.73
CA GLN A 18 -25.01 19.00 -38.67
C GLN A 18 -24.34 20.38 -38.70
N SER A 19 -25.12 21.46 -38.60
CA SER A 19 -24.60 22.82 -38.51
C SER A 19 -23.73 23.05 -37.27
N ASP A 20 -24.09 22.46 -36.12
CA ASP A 20 -23.33 22.65 -34.87
C ASP A 20 -21.96 21.97 -34.98
N VAL A 21 -21.94 20.72 -35.45
CA VAL A 21 -20.71 19.95 -35.62
C VAL A 21 -19.80 20.55 -36.69
N GLU A 22 -20.34 21.23 -37.69
CA GLU A 22 -19.56 21.97 -38.70
C GLU A 22 -18.75 23.14 -38.09
N LEU A 23 -19.17 23.69 -36.94
CA LEU A 23 -18.43 24.74 -36.23
C LEU A 23 -17.09 24.23 -35.64
N LEU A 24 -16.94 22.92 -35.44
CA LEU A 24 -15.68 22.32 -34.97
C LEU A 24 -14.59 22.30 -36.07
N LYS A 25 -14.94 22.63 -37.32
CA LYS A 25 -14.00 22.61 -38.45
C LYS A 25 -13.48 24.01 -38.76
N GLY A 26 -12.16 24.15 -38.83
CA GLY A 26 -11.52 25.37 -39.33
C GLY A 26 -11.54 26.51 -38.31
N ARG A 27 -12.04 27.69 -38.73
CA ARG A 27 -11.94 28.95 -37.98
C ARG A 27 -13.32 29.50 -37.59
N ASN A 28 -14.22 28.60 -37.20
CA ASN A 28 -15.58 28.94 -36.84
C ASN A 28 -15.69 29.19 -35.34
N TRP A 29 -16.68 29.98 -34.94
CA TRP A 29 -16.99 30.22 -33.53
C TRP A 29 -17.87 29.09 -33.01
N LEU A 30 -17.54 28.57 -31.83
CA LEU A 30 -18.40 27.59 -31.17
C LEU A 30 -19.67 28.27 -30.66
N ASN A 31 -20.80 27.59 -30.81
CA ASN A 31 -22.08 28.03 -30.28
C ASN A 31 -22.37 27.39 -28.92
N ASP A 32 -23.47 27.82 -28.33
CA ASP A 32 -24.03 27.30 -27.09
C ASP A 32 -24.25 25.77 -27.12
N GLN A 33 -24.74 25.20 -28.22
CA GLN A 33 -24.99 23.76 -28.34
C GLN A 33 -23.72 22.92 -28.16
N ILE A 34 -22.60 23.35 -28.75
CA ILE A 34 -21.31 22.66 -28.56
C ILE A 34 -20.82 22.76 -27.11
N LEU A 35 -20.91 23.95 -26.49
CA LEU A 35 -20.52 24.12 -25.09
C LEU A 35 -21.41 23.29 -24.16
N SER A 36 -22.72 23.26 -24.42
CA SER A 36 -23.71 22.46 -23.68
C SER A 36 -23.37 20.98 -23.77
N PHE A 37 -23.07 20.46 -24.96
CA PHE A 37 -22.65 19.08 -25.15
C PHE A 37 -21.39 18.75 -24.35
N CYS A 38 -20.36 19.60 -24.40
CA CYS A 38 -19.12 19.36 -23.66
C CYS A 38 -19.36 19.37 -22.14
N PHE A 39 -20.19 20.29 -21.65
CA PHE A 39 -20.51 20.40 -20.22
C PHE A 39 -21.35 19.21 -19.74
N GLU A 40 -22.30 18.76 -20.56
CA GLU A 40 -23.06 17.52 -20.31
C GLU A 40 -22.13 16.29 -20.32
N TYR A 41 -21.22 16.21 -21.28
CA TYR A 41 -20.22 15.14 -21.34
C TYR A 41 -19.29 15.15 -20.11
N PHE A 42 -18.86 16.32 -19.64
CA PHE A 42 -18.08 16.43 -18.41
C PHE A 42 -18.86 15.96 -17.19
N ALA A 43 -20.12 16.38 -17.04
CA ALA A 43 -20.97 15.97 -15.93
C ALA A 43 -21.26 14.45 -15.92
N GLN A 44 -21.53 13.86 -17.09
CA GLN A 44 -22.01 12.48 -17.19
C GLN A 44 -20.88 11.44 -17.35
N VAL A 45 -19.74 11.81 -17.92
CA VAL A 45 -18.68 10.86 -18.32
C VAL A 45 -17.35 11.14 -17.66
N VAL A 46 -16.92 12.40 -17.62
CA VAL A 46 -15.57 12.74 -17.13
C VAL A 46 -15.53 12.86 -15.61
N PHE A 47 -16.58 13.43 -15.01
CA PHE A 47 -16.68 13.66 -13.56
C PHE A 47 -17.98 13.13 -12.93
N PRO A 48 -18.43 11.90 -13.24
CA PRO A 48 -19.72 11.38 -12.76
C PRO A 48 -19.80 11.31 -11.23
N ASP A 49 -18.69 10.96 -10.57
CA ASP A 49 -18.61 10.81 -9.10
C ASP A 49 -18.76 12.14 -8.34
N PHE A 50 -18.67 13.27 -9.04
CA PHE A 50 -18.76 14.62 -8.45
C PHE A 50 -20.07 15.34 -8.79
N ALA A 51 -21.08 14.62 -9.26
CA ALA A 51 -22.37 15.19 -9.67
C ALA A 51 -23.06 16.00 -8.55
N ASP A 52 -22.85 15.67 -7.28
CA ASP A 52 -23.42 16.42 -6.15
C ASP A 52 -22.61 17.68 -5.78
N SER A 53 -21.35 17.74 -6.18
CA SER A 53 -20.39 18.78 -5.77
C SER A 53 -20.04 19.78 -6.87
N VAL A 54 -20.11 19.37 -8.14
CA VAL A 54 -19.72 20.17 -9.31
C VAL A 54 -20.93 20.40 -10.23
N ALA A 55 -21.12 21.65 -10.66
CA ALA A 55 -22.11 22.02 -11.66
C ALA A 55 -21.43 22.56 -12.92
N PHE A 56 -21.62 21.86 -14.03
CA PHE A 56 -21.38 22.40 -15.37
C PHE A 56 -22.69 23.00 -15.87
N ILE A 57 -22.77 24.33 -15.95
CA ILE A 57 -24.03 25.03 -16.21
C ILE A 57 -24.20 25.27 -17.70
N GLU A 58 -25.38 24.96 -18.23
CA GLU A 58 -25.69 25.16 -19.65
C GLU A 58 -25.70 26.66 -20.02
N PRO A 59 -25.12 27.05 -21.17
CA PRO A 59 -25.17 28.42 -21.69
C PRO A 59 -26.59 29.02 -21.78
N SER A 60 -27.60 28.21 -22.10
CA SER A 60 -28.99 28.68 -22.21
C SER A 60 -29.58 29.05 -20.83
N VAL A 61 -29.30 28.22 -19.81
CA VAL A 61 -29.72 28.43 -18.42
C VAL A 61 -29.08 29.71 -17.87
N ILE A 62 -27.80 29.94 -18.12
CA ILE A 62 -27.15 31.16 -17.63
C ILE A 62 -27.60 32.41 -18.38
N GLN A 63 -27.91 32.32 -19.67
CA GLN A 63 -28.50 33.46 -20.40
C GLN A 63 -29.89 33.80 -19.85
N TRP A 64 -30.69 32.80 -19.48
CA TRP A 64 -31.95 33.02 -18.77
C TRP A 64 -31.73 33.70 -17.42
N VAL A 65 -30.83 33.16 -16.58
CA VAL A 65 -30.47 33.79 -15.29
C VAL A 65 -29.96 35.21 -15.49
N LYS A 66 -29.22 35.51 -16.56
CA LYS A 66 -28.72 36.86 -16.85
C LYS A 66 -29.88 37.83 -17.13
N LEU A 67 -30.86 37.42 -17.94
CA LEU A 67 -31.94 38.30 -18.44
C LEU A 67 -33.17 38.40 -17.54
N ASP A 68 -33.44 37.40 -16.70
CA ASP A 68 -34.67 37.36 -15.89
C ASP A 68 -34.68 38.43 -14.78
N SER A 69 -35.74 39.20 -14.60
CA SER A 69 -35.78 40.19 -13.51
C SER A 69 -36.20 39.61 -12.15
N ASP A 70 -36.81 38.43 -12.12
CA ASP A 70 -37.35 37.79 -10.91
C ASP A 70 -36.38 36.75 -10.35
N THR A 71 -35.70 37.11 -9.26
CA THR A 71 -34.74 36.22 -8.60
C THR A 71 -35.39 35.22 -7.64
N ASP A 72 -36.61 35.49 -7.16
CA ASP A 72 -37.28 34.63 -6.17
C ASP A 72 -37.67 33.28 -6.79
N SER A 73 -38.21 33.30 -8.01
CA SER A 73 -38.59 32.07 -8.73
C SER A 73 -37.40 31.24 -9.20
N LEU A 74 -36.24 31.87 -9.47
CA LEU A 74 -35.02 31.18 -9.92
C LEU A 74 -34.41 30.28 -8.83
N HIS A 75 -34.41 30.71 -7.57
CA HIS A 75 -33.81 29.92 -6.49
C HIS A 75 -34.49 28.55 -6.31
N GLU A 76 -35.80 28.45 -6.54
CA GLU A 76 -36.55 27.20 -6.36
C GLU A 76 -36.27 26.17 -7.46
N VAL A 77 -35.83 26.60 -8.63
CA VAL A 77 -35.74 25.76 -9.84
C VAL A 77 -34.30 25.49 -10.29
N LEU A 78 -33.30 26.08 -9.65
CA LEU A 78 -31.88 25.91 -9.97
C LEU A 78 -31.18 25.05 -8.90
N PRO A 79 -31.23 23.71 -9.00
CA PRO A 79 -30.68 22.81 -7.99
C PRO A 79 -29.15 22.95 -7.83
N TRP A 80 -28.47 23.43 -8.86
CA TRP A 80 -27.02 23.60 -8.86
C TRP A 80 -26.54 24.71 -7.92
N LEU A 81 -27.40 25.62 -7.45
CA LEU A 81 -27.03 26.69 -6.49
C LEU A 81 -26.45 26.15 -5.18
N LYS A 82 -26.74 24.88 -4.85
CA LYS A 82 -26.26 24.25 -3.61
C LYS A 82 -24.85 23.66 -3.72
N LYS A 83 -24.35 23.43 -4.94
CA LYS A 83 -23.10 22.73 -5.22
C LYS A 83 -21.87 23.57 -4.84
N SER A 84 -20.75 22.90 -4.64
CA SER A 84 -19.50 23.49 -4.13
C SER A 84 -18.69 24.23 -5.21
N LEU A 85 -18.75 23.75 -6.45
CA LEU A 85 -18.09 24.36 -7.60
C LEU A 85 -19.10 24.59 -8.73
N LEU A 86 -19.20 25.83 -9.22
CA LEU A 86 -20.04 26.18 -10.38
C LEU A 86 -19.15 26.62 -11.54
N LEU A 87 -19.31 25.99 -12.69
CA LEU A 87 -18.62 26.31 -13.95
C LEU A 87 -19.63 26.92 -14.91
N ILE A 88 -19.46 28.22 -15.15
CA ILE A 88 -20.48 29.07 -15.76
C ILE A 88 -19.92 29.64 -17.08
N PRO A 89 -20.40 29.19 -18.25
CA PRO A 89 -19.96 29.70 -19.53
C PRO A 89 -20.66 31.03 -19.81
N VAL A 90 -19.92 32.14 -19.87
CA VAL A 90 -20.48 33.48 -20.03
C VAL A 90 -20.38 33.95 -21.47
N ASN A 91 -21.52 34.45 -21.99
CA ASN A 91 -21.59 35.16 -23.26
C ASN A 91 -21.78 36.67 -23.02
N ASP A 92 -21.20 37.50 -23.87
CA ASP A 92 -21.34 38.96 -23.81
C ASP A 92 -22.64 39.50 -24.44
N SER A 93 -23.50 38.66 -25.00
CA SER A 93 -24.82 39.05 -25.54
C SER A 93 -25.79 39.50 -24.44
N ASP A 94 -26.41 40.66 -24.64
CA ASP A 94 -27.53 41.17 -23.81
C ASP A 94 -28.91 40.92 -24.45
N SER A 95 -28.95 40.08 -25.49
CA SER A 95 -30.17 39.79 -26.26
C SER A 95 -30.75 38.42 -25.92
N ALA A 96 -32.07 38.35 -25.81
CA ALA A 96 -32.82 37.09 -25.72
C ALA A 96 -32.88 36.34 -27.07
N SER A 97 -32.67 37.04 -28.19
CA SER A 97 -32.76 36.45 -29.55
C SER A 97 -31.46 35.78 -30.01
N GLY A 98 -30.49 35.59 -29.11
CA GLY A 98 -29.16 35.07 -29.42
C GLY A 98 -28.19 36.16 -29.92
N GLY A 99 -26.91 35.82 -29.97
CA GLY A 99 -25.84 36.73 -30.41
C GLY A 99 -24.58 36.58 -29.56
N GLY A 100 -23.80 37.66 -29.49
CA GLY A 100 -22.54 37.72 -28.73
C GLY A 100 -21.31 37.57 -29.61
N HIS A 101 -20.20 38.13 -29.12
CA HIS A 101 -18.91 38.13 -29.78
C HIS A 101 -17.83 37.39 -29.00
N HIS A 102 -18.11 37.00 -27.75
CA HIS A 102 -17.08 36.41 -26.91
C HIS A 102 -17.65 35.44 -25.87
N TRP A 103 -16.94 34.32 -25.70
CA TRP A 103 -17.14 33.35 -24.63
C TRP A 103 -16.02 33.46 -23.59
N SER A 104 -16.40 33.41 -22.32
CA SER A 104 -15.47 33.33 -21.19
C SER A 104 -16.02 32.38 -20.13
N LEU A 105 -15.19 32.00 -19.16
CA LEU A 105 -15.61 31.11 -18.07
C LEU A 105 -15.60 31.89 -16.76
N LEU A 106 -16.71 31.84 -16.05
CA LEU A 106 -16.84 32.31 -14.68
C LEU A 106 -16.94 31.08 -13.77
N VAL A 107 -16.14 31.05 -12.71
CA VAL A 107 -16.10 29.92 -11.77
C VAL A 107 -16.45 30.43 -10.39
N TYR A 108 -17.41 29.81 -9.72
CA TYR A 108 -17.71 30.10 -8.31
C TYR A 108 -17.22 28.97 -7.42
N ARG A 109 -16.47 29.33 -6.37
CA ARG A 109 -16.01 28.42 -5.33
C ARG A 109 -16.70 28.76 -4.02
N LYS A 110 -17.52 27.83 -3.51
CA LYS A 110 -18.35 28.06 -2.33
C LYS A 110 -17.55 28.19 -1.04
N ASP A 111 -16.48 27.41 -0.89
CA ASP A 111 -15.56 27.44 0.25
C ASP A 111 -14.83 28.78 0.40
N GLN A 112 -14.61 29.48 -0.71
CA GLN A 112 -13.93 30.78 -0.75
C GLN A 112 -14.89 31.96 -0.85
N GLU A 113 -16.16 31.69 -1.15
CA GLU A 113 -17.19 32.70 -1.50
C GLU A 113 -16.73 33.68 -2.60
N LYS A 114 -15.97 33.19 -3.58
CA LYS A 114 -15.33 34.01 -4.62
C LYS A 114 -15.63 33.51 -6.02
N PHE A 115 -15.60 34.46 -6.95
CA PHE A 115 -15.66 34.20 -8.38
C PHE A 115 -14.31 34.41 -9.05
N GLU A 116 -13.89 33.41 -9.80
CA GLU A 116 -12.72 33.44 -10.66
C GLU A 116 -13.18 33.65 -12.12
N TYR A 117 -12.61 34.65 -12.79
CA TYR A 117 -12.94 34.99 -14.16
C TYR A 117 -11.79 34.60 -15.10
N TYR A 118 -12.03 33.60 -15.95
CA TYR A 118 -11.09 33.09 -16.94
C TYR A 118 -11.47 33.61 -18.33
N ASN A 119 -10.56 34.40 -18.90
CA ASN A 119 -10.78 35.06 -20.18
C ASN A 119 -9.59 34.84 -21.11
N SER A 120 -9.79 34.12 -22.20
CA SER A 120 -8.75 33.89 -23.21
C SER A 120 -8.47 35.11 -24.08
N SER A 121 -9.41 36.07 -24.17
CA SER A 121 -9.29 37.23 -25.06
C SER A 121 -8.56 38.41 -24.40
N LEU A 122 -8.11 39.33 -25.25
CA LEU A 122 -7.67 40.67 -24.85
C LEU A 122 -8.86 41.61 -24.62
N TYR A 123 -10.01 41.32 -25.25
CA TYR A 123 -11.28 41.96 -24.92
C TYR A 123 -11.79 41.39 -23.59
N SER A 124 -12.33 42.25 -22.72
CA SER A 124 -12.87 41.85 -21.41
C SER A 124 -14.25 42.45 -21.18
N ASN A 125 -15.24 41.59 -20.90
CA ASN A 125 -16.59 41.97 -20.50
C ASN A 125 -16.76 41.96 -18.96
N LEU A 126 -15.74 42.43 -18.23
CA LEU A 126 -15.70 42.31 -16.77
C LEU A 126 -16.89 43.00 -16.08
N VAL A 127 -17.43 44.08 -16.65
CA VAL A 127 -18.61 44.77 -16.12
C VAL A 127 -19.85 43.88 -16.16
N GLY A 128 -20.13 43.26 -17.31
CA GLY A 128 -21.25 42.32 -17.46
C GLY A 128 -21.08 41.09 -16.58
N VAL A 129 -19.86 40.55 -16.51
CA VAL A 129 -19.50 39.40 -15.67
C VAL A 129 -19.72 39.70 -14.19
N LYS A 130 -19.33 40.89 -13.71
CA LYS A 130 -19.59 41.32 -12.31
C LYS A 130 -21.08 41.46 -12.02
N GLY A 131 -21.87 41.95 -12.97
CA GLY A 131 -23.33 42.01 -12.85
C GLY A 131 -23.94 40.61 -12.67
N LEU A 132 -23.53 39.66 -13.52
CA LEU A 132 -23.97 38.26 -13.43
C LEU A 132 -23.50 37.58 -12.14
N ALA A 133 -22.23 37.75 -11.75
CA ALA A 133 -21.68 37.18 -10.53
C ALA A 133 -22.42 37.65 -9.28
N ASN A 134 -22.73 38.94 -9.17
CA ASN A 134 -23.53 39.48 -8.06
C ASN A 134 -24.90 38.82 -7.98
N LYS A 135 -25.56 38.63 -9.12
CA LYS A 135 -26.88 38.01 -9.18
C LYS A 135 -26.84 36.54 -8.76
N ILE A 136 -25.86 35.77 -9.23
CA ILE A 136 -25.66 34.38 -8.81
C ILE A 136 -25.35 34.32 -7.32
N PHE A 137 -24.51 35.21 -6.80
CA PHE A 137 -24.17 35.27 -5.38
C PHE A 137 -25.40 35.54 -4.51
N GLN A 138 -26.28 36.46 -4.92
CA GLN A 138 -27.56 36.69 -4.25
C GLN A 138 -28.48 35.46 -4.28
N LEU A 139 -28.48 34.70 -5.38
CA LEU A 139 -29.23 33.45 -5.46
C LEU A 139 -28.65 32.36 -4.56
N VAL A 140 -27.32 32.25 -4.46
CA VAL A 140 -26.67 31.26 -3.56
C VAL A 140 -26.97 31.57 -2.09
N HIS A 141 -26.97 32.85 -1.71
CA HIS A 141 -27.23 33.35 -0.36
C HIS A 141 -28.70 33.75 -0.14
N TYR A 142 -29.64 33.08 -0.82
CA TYR A 142 -31.06 33.45 -0.77
C TYR A 142 -31.61 33.51 0.67
N ARG A 143 -32.27 34.62 1.02
CA ARG A 143 -32.81 34.98 2.36
C ARG A 143 -31.79 35.36 3.42
N GLU A 144 -30.50 35.43 3.10
CA GLU A 144 -29.53 36.05 3.99
C GLU A 144 -29.67 37.58 3.95
N GLU A 145 -29.57 38.23 5.12
CA GLU A 145 -29.59 39.68 5.22
C GLU A 145 -28.17 40.26 5.13
N ASN A 146 -28.02 41.42 4.49
CA ASN A 146 -26.74 42.15 4.35
C ASN A 146 -25.65 41.41 3.56
N ILE A 147 -26.03 40.68 2.49
CA ILE A 147 -25.10 40.00 1.59
C ILE A 147 -24.18 41.04 0.90
N PRO A 148 -22.84 40.88 0.96
CA PRO A 148 -21.92 41.77 0.28
C PRO A 148 -22.00 41.62 -1.25
N SER A 149 -21.41 42.55 -1.99
CA SER A 149 -21.20 42.34 -3.43
C SER A 149 -20.21 41.20 -3.66
N ALA A 150 -20.48 40.40 -4.69
CA ALA A 150 -19.62 39.29 -5.09
C ALA A 150 -18.21 39.78 -5.44
N GLU A 151 -17.21 39.13 -4.86
CA GLU A 151 -15.81 39.33 -5.23
C GLU A 151 -15.51 38.56 -6.52
N VAL A 152 -15.10 39.29 -7.57
CA VAL A 152 -14.71 38.71 -8.87
C VAL A 152 -13.25 39.03 -9.14
N VAL A 153 -12.43 37.99 -9.31
CA VAL A 153 -10.99 38.08 -9.58
C VAL A 153 -10.71 37.56 -10.99
N GLU A 154 -10.09 38.38 -11.83
CA GLU A 154 -9.62 37.92 -13.15
C GLU A 154 -8.34 37.10 -12.99
N ILE A 155 -8.37 35.86 -13.49
CA ILE A 155 -7.28 34.91 -13.31
C ILE A 155 -6.28 35.03 -14.47
N PRO A 156 -4.97 35.17 -14.19
CA PRO A 156 -3.94 35.04 -15.21
C PRO A 156 -4.02 33.65 -15.86
N CYS A 157 -4.45 33.61 -17.12
CA CYS A 157 -4.67 32.37 -17.87
C CYS A 157 -4.14 32.48 -19.30
N ALA A 158 -4.07 31.34 -19.99
CA ALA A 158 -3.62 31.27 -21.37
C ALA A 158 -4.49 32.15 -22.28
N LYS A 159 -3.86 32.90 -23.18
CA LYS A 159 -4.56 33.80 -24.11
C LYS A 159 -4.64 33.19 -25.49
N GLN A 160 -5.79 33.35 -26.14
CA GLN A 160 -5.97 32.96 -27.53
C GLN A 160 -5.11 33.84 -28.44
N ILE A 161 -4.56 33.26 -29.49
CA ILE A 161 -3.75 33.96 -30.50
C ILE A 161 -4.52 34.27 -31.79
N ASN A 162 -5.83 34.01 -31.78
CA ASN A 162 -6.76 34.27 -32.88
C ASN A 162 -8.07 34.87 -32.34
N TYR A 163 -9.11 34.96 -33.16
CA TYR A 163 -10.38 35.60 -32.81
C TYR A 163 -11.56 34.63 -32.70
N TYR A 164 -11.35 33.31 -32.73
CA TYR A 164 -12.43 32.32 -32.85
C TYR A 164 -12.39 31.19 -31.82
N ASP A 165 -11.27 30.97 -31.13
CA ASP A 165 -11.12 29.86 -30.19
C ASP A 165 -11.67 30.12 -28.77
N CYS A 166 -12.29 31.27 -28.50
CA CYS A 166 -12.74 31.61 -27.14
C CYS A 166 -13.64 30.52 -26.50
N GLY A 167 -14.55 29.93 -27.27
CA GLY A 167 -15.37 28.80 -26.80
C GLY A 167 -14.57 27.54 -26.48
N LEU A 168 -13.50 27.25 -27.23
CA LEU A 168 -12.61 26.12 -26.95
C LEU A 168 -11.84 26.33 -25.64
N TYR A 169 -11.36 27.55 -25.40
CA TYR A 169 -10.71 27.89 -24.13
C TYR A 169 -11.66 27.75 -22.93
N VAL A 170 -12.95 28.08 -23.08
CA VAL A 170 -13.95 27.85 -22.02
C VAL A 170 -14.05 26.36 -21.68
N ILE A 171 -14.11 25.48 -22.68
CA ILE A 171 -14.16 24.02 -22.48
C ILE A 171 -12.90 23.54 -21.74
N ILE A 172 -11.72 23.94 -22.21
CA ILE A 172 -10.43 23.54 -21.61
C ILE A 172 -10.29 24.06 -20.17
N PHE A 173 -10.63 25.32 -19.92
CA PHE A 173 -10.56 25.88 -18.57
C PHE A 173 -11.53 25.19 -17.62
N ALA A 174 -12.75 24.87 -18.07
CA ALA A 174 -13.74 24.17 -17.26
C ALA A 174 -13.23 22.78 -16.85
N GLU A 175 -12.65 22.03 -17.80
CA GLU A 175 -12.06 20.72 -17.54
C GLU A 175 -10.91 20.79 -16.51
N ILE A 176 -9.95 21.70 -16.71
CA ILE A 176 -8.79 21.87 -15.81
C ILE A 176 -9.25 22.24 -14.40
N VAL A 177 -10.18 23.19 -14.28
CA VAL A 177 -10.69 23.66 -12.99
C VAL A 177 -11.47 22.55 -12.28
N ALA A 178 -12.30 21.80 -13.00
CA ALA A 178 -13.01 20.65 -12.47
C ALA A 178 -12.03 19.57 -11.99
N GLN A 179 -11.04 19.21 -12.80
CA GLN A 179 -10.04 18.21 -12.46
C GLN A 179 -9.24 18.60 -11.21
N GLN A 180 -8.83 19.87 -11.08
CA GLN A 180 -8.16 20.38 -9.89
C GLN A 180 -9.04 20.26 -8.65
N PHE A 181 -10.29 20.70 -8.74
CA PHE A 181 -11.24 20.62 -7.64
C PHE A 181 -11.47 19.16 -7.21
N CYS A 182 -11.70 18.26 -8.16
CA CYS A 182 -11.93 16.84 -7.92
C CYS A 182 -10.70 16.15 -7.30
N SER A 183 -9.49 16.53 -7.73
CA SER A 183 -8.24 15.95 -7.19
C SER A 183 -7.97 16.37 -5.74
N SER A 184 -8.38 17.59 -5.36
CA SER A 184 -8.25 18.08 -3.98
C SER A 184 -9.36 17.59 -3.04
N SER A 185 -10.47 17.06 -3.57
CA SER A 185 -11.68 16.74 -2.81
C SER A 185 -11.84 15.24 -2.49
N ASN A 186 -10.95 14.38 -3.00
CA ASN A 186 -11.11 12.92 -2.94
C ASN A 186 -10.21 12.21 -1.94
N PHE A 187 -9.68 12.93 -0.94
CA PHE A 187 -8.95 12.29 0.15
C PHE A 187 -9.28 12.92 1.50
N ASP A 188 -9.30 12.09 2.53
CA ASP A 188 -9.46 12.48 3.93
C ASP A 188 -8.27 11.96 4.72
N VAL A 189 -7.75 12.80 5.60
CA VAL A 189 -6.62 12.46 6.47
C VAL A 189 -6.95 12.87 7.90
N HIS A 190 -6.98 11.87 8.77
CA HIS A 190 -7.27 12.08 10.18
C HIS A 190 -6.12 11.53 11.01
N VAL A 191 -5.57 12.36 11.89
CA VAL A 191 -4.50 12.00 12.81
C VAL A 191 -5.00 12.15 14.23
N SER A 192 -5.05 11.03 14.97
CA SER A 192 -5.49 11.03 16.36
C SER A 192 -4.53 10.23 17.22
N ASN A 193 -3.92 10.91 18.20
CA ASN A 193 -3.03 10.32 19.19
C ASN A 193 -1.90 9.46 18.58
N ASP A 194 -2.09 8.15 18.43
CA ASP A 194 -1.13 7.19 17.87
C ASP A 194 -1.59 6.61 16.52
N GLU A 195 -2.65 7.13 15.94
CA GLU A 195 -3.28 6.65 14.72
C GLU A 195 -3.19 7.66 13.59
N PHE A 196 -2.92 7.14 12.39
CA PHE A 196 -3.00 7.87 11.14
C PHE A 196 -3.98 7.16 10.21
N LEU A 197 -4.98 7.88 9.75
CA LEU A 197 -5.97 7.44 8.79
C LEU A 197 -5.81 8.24 7.50
N PHE A 198 -5.74 7.54 6.38
CA PHE A 198 -5.79 8.11 5.05
C PHE A 198 -6.84 7.36 4.23
N TYR A 199 -7.79 8.09 3.67
CA TYR A 199 -8.80 7.57 2.78
C TYR A 199 -8.74 8.34 1.47
N ALA A 200 -8.71 7.66 0.34
CA ALA A 200 -8.87 8.26 -0.97
C ALA A 200 -9.46 7.23 -1.91
N SER A 201 -10.78 7.26 -2.16
CA SER A 201 -11.50 6.18 -2.84
C SER A 201 -10.78 5.69 -4.12
N PRO A 202 -10.51 4.37 -4.27
CA PRO A 202 -10.90 3.25 -3.41
C PRO A 202 -9.88 2.89 -2.31
N TYR A 203 -8.81 3.67 -2.14
CA TYR A 203 -7.71 3.40 -1.24
C TYR A 203 -8.03 3.78 0.22
N PHE A 204 -7.65 2.91 1.14
CA PHE A 204 -7.74 3.14 2.57
C PHE A 204 -6.47 2.65 3.25
N LEU A 205 -5.88 3.50 4.07
CA LEU A 205 -4.69 3.21 4.85
C LEU A 205 -4.92 3.66 6.29
N ARG A 206 -4.64 2.74 7.22
CA ARG A 206 -4.69 3.01 8.66
C ARG A 206 -3.38 2.53 9.26
N LEU A 207 -2.67 3.42 9.94
CA LEU A 207 -1.40 3.14 10.59
C LEU A 207 -1.49 3.44 12.08
N TYR A 208 -0.77 2.64 12.87
CA TYR A 208 -0.68 2.71 14.31
C TYR A 208 0.79 2.88 14.70
N PHE A 209 1.11 4.00 15.33
CA PHE A 209 2.45 4.35 15.77
C PHE A 209 2.68 3.92 17.21
N THR A 210 3.93 3.70 17.61
CA THR A 210 4.32 3.45 19.01
C THR A 210 4.31 4.74 19.85
N SER A 211 4.67 5.86 19.21
CA SER A 211 4.74 7.20 19.78
C SER A 211 3.55 8.09 19.38
N GLN A 212 3.31 9.16 20.14
CA GLN A 212 2.18 10.06 19.92
C GLN A 212 2.46 11.13 18.85
N LEU A 213 1.50 11.27 17.93
CA LEU A 213 1.40 12.28 16.89
C LEU A 213 0.61 13.50 17.41
N GLU A 214 0.85 14.66 16.81
CA GLU A 214 0.02 15.85 17.02
C GLU A 214 -1.33 15.65 16.33
N GLU A 215 -2.42 15.80 17.09
CA GLU A 215 -3.79 15.62 16.58
C GLU A 215 -4.10 16.71 15.56
N THR A 216 -4.61 16.30 14.40
CA THR A 216 -5.01 17.22 13.34
C THR A 216 -5.97 16.53 12.39
N ASP A 217 -7.03 17.25 12.05
CA ASP A 217 -7.89 16.94 10.93
C ASP A 217 -7.29 17.65 9.71
N CYS A 218 -7.05 16.93 8.62
CA CYS A 218 -6.47 17.44 7.38
C CYS A 218 -5.07 18.11 7.52
N PRO A 219 -4.00 17.36 7.89
CA PRO A 219 -2.63 17.85 7.78
C PRO A 219 -2.29 18.30 6.34
N PRO A 220 -1.25 19.13 6.14
CA PRO A 220 -0.81 19.51 4.79
C PRO A 220 -0.50 18.27 3.94
N VAL A 221 -1.23 18.13 2.83
CA VAL A 221 -1.07 17.07 1.84
C VAL A 221 -0.64 17.67 0.51
N ASP A 222 0.42 17.12 -0.07
CA ASP A 222 0.88 17.41 -1.42
C ASP A 222 0.66 16.18 -2.29
N TYR A 223 -0.08 16.34 -3.39
CA TYR A 223 -0.39 15.25 -4.32
C TYR A 223 0.34 15.48 -5.64
N ASP A 224 1.18 14.53 -6.01
CA ASP A 224 1.84 14.49 -7.32
C ASP A 224 1.04 13.59 -8.26
N PRO A 225 0.25 14.15 -9.20
CA PRO A 225 -0.55 13.38 -10.14
C PRO A 225 0.29 12.60 -11.16
N ALA A 226 1.54 13.02 -11.44
CA ALA A 226 2.39 12.33 -12.41
C ALA A 226 2.89 10.98 -11.88
N ASN A 227 3.12 10.90 -10.57
CA ASN A 227 3.60 9.70 -9.88
C ASN A 227 2.55 9.04 -8.98
N ALA A 228 1.31 9.54 -8.99
CA ALA A 228 0.23 9.12 -8.09
C ALA A 228 0.64 9.04 -6.61
N THR A 229 1.45 10.01 -6.15
CA THR A 229 2.05 10.01 -4.81
C THR A 229 1.41 11.06 -3.92
N PHE A 230 0.94 10.65 -2.74
CA PHE A 230 0.55 11.58 -1.66
C PHE A 230 1.71 11.76 -0.69
N THR A 231 2.12 13.01 -0.43
CA THR A 231 3.10 13.38 0.58
C THR A 231 2.40 14.11 1.71
N ILE A 232 2.36 13.48 2.88
CA ILE A 232 1.65 14.00 4.05
C ILE A 232 2.64 14.25 5.18
N LYS A 233 2.64 15.48 5.72
CA LYS A 233 3.55 15.86 6.80
C LYS A 233 2.81 15.90 8.13
N VAL A 234 3.03 14.89 8.96
CA VAL A 234 2.48 14.80 10.31
C VAL A 234 3.54 15.18 11.34
N LYS A 235 3.18 16.02 12.30
CA LYS A 235 4.07 16.43 13.38
C LYS A 235 4.02 15.43 14.54
N LYS A 236 5.16 15.28 15.22
CA LYS A 236 5.25 14.53 16.47
C LYS A 236 4.66 15.38 17.59
N LYS A 237 3.93 14.76 18.52
CA LYS A 237 3.41 15.47 19.70
C LYS A 237 4.54 16.05 20.56
N ASN A 238 5.62 15.28 20.72
CA ASN A 238 6.82 15.71 21.43
C ASN A 238 7.95 16.01 20.42
N PRO A 239 8.35 17.28 20.24
CA PRO A 239 9.45 17.63 19.37
C PRO A 239 10.75 16.94 19.79
N GLY A 240 11.45 16.35 18.82
CA GLY A 240 12.71 15.64 19.07
C GLY A 240 12.58 14.20 19.56
N GLU A 241 11.36 13.70 19.82
CA GLU A 241 11.15 12.29 20.17
C GLU A 241 11.57 11.37 19.02
N PHE A 242 12.31 10.31 19.35
CA PHE A 242 12.63 9.26 18.39
C PHE A 242 11.42 8.33 18.25
N PHE A 243 10.98 8.09 17.02
CA PHE A 243 9.90 7.15 16.72
C PHE A 243 10.54 5.81 16.35
N PRO A 244 10.49 4.80 17.24
CA PRO A 244 11.00 3.48 16.90
C PRO A 244 10.09 2.82 15.86
N ASP A 245 10.60 1.78 15.21
CA ASP A 245 9.78 0.81 14.47
C ASP A 245 9.06 1.32 13.22
N LEU A 246 9.44 2.47 12.65
CA LEU A 246 8.85 2.97 11.41
C LEU A 246 9.06 2.03 10.21
N GLU A 247 10.03 1.11 10.30
CA GLU A 247 10.29 0.08 9.29
C GLU A 247 9.54 -1.23 9.58
N MET A 248 8.86 -1.36 10.72
CA MET A 248 8.10 -2.55 11.10
C MET A 248 6.69 -2.46 10.50
N ILE A 249 6.59 -2.65 9.19
CA ILE A 249 5.38 -2.39 8.39
C ILE A 249 4.17 -3.17 8.88
N THR A 250 4.30 -4.46 9.16
CA THR A 250 3.19 -5.28 9.67
C THR A 250 2.75 -4.78 11.05
N ARG A 251 3.69 -4.31 11.89
CA ARG A 251 3.37 -3.70 13.19
C ARG A 251 2.61 -2.37 13.01
N LEU A 252 3.01 -1.53 12.06
CA LEU A 252 2.33 -0.27 11.76
C LEU A 252 0.88 -0.45 11.28
N ILE A 253 0.57 -1.52 10.53
CA ILE A 253 -0.80 -1.75 10.03
C ILE A 253 -1.68 -2.58 10.98
N THR A 254 -1.12 -3.07 12.09
CA THR A 254 -1.84 -3.93 13.05
C THR A 254 -2.43 -3.09 14.19
N PRO A 255 -3.76 -3.13 14.42
CA PRO A 255 -4.40 -2.37 15.49
C PRO A 255 -3.89 -2.74 16.88
N ARG A 256 -3.79 -1.76 17.78
CA ARG A 256 -3.38 -1.99 19.18
C ARG A 256 -4.39 -2.79 20.00
N GLU A 257 -5.67 -2.81 19.62
CA GLU A 257 -6.72 -3.62 20.29
C GLU A 257 -6.48 -5.13 20.21
N ALA A 258 -5.56 -5.57 19.34
CA ALA A 258 -4.99 -6.89 19.38
C ALA A 258 -4.29 -7.17 20.74
N GLU A 259 -3.72 -6.19 21.43
CA GLU A 259 -3.06 -6.35 22.73
C GLU A 259 -4.09 -6.61 23.85
N GLY A 260 -4.66 -7.82 23.92
CA GLY A 260 -5.55 -8.20 25.02
C GLY A 260 -6.54 -9.33 24.77
N ILE A 261 -6.61 -9.91 23.57
CA ILE A 261 -7.59 -10.96 23.28
C ILE A 261 -6.99 -12.34 23.62
N LYS A 262 -7.69 -13.09 24.49
CA LYS A 262 -7.31 -14.46 24.86
C LYS A 262 -7.45 -15.40 23.63
N PRO A 263 -6.56 -16.39 23.51
CA PRO A 263 -6.31 -17.12 22.28
C PRO A 263 -7.41 -18.13 21.97
N PHE A 264 -7.80 -18.22 20.70
CA PHE A 264 -8.52 -19.35 20.14
C PHE A 264 -7.48 -20.35 19.61
N ILE A 265 -7.60 -21.62 20.00
CA ILE A 265 -6.80 -22.72 19.45
C ILE A 265 -7.33 -22.97 18.02
N VAL A 266 -6.45 -22.91 17.02
CA VAL A 266 -6.83 -23.13 15.61
C VAL A 266 -7.01 -24.63 15.37
N ASP A 267 -8.26 -25.09 15.33
CA ASP A 267 -8.65 -26.34 14.68
C ASP A 267 -8.78 -26.08 13.18
N LEU A 268 -7.84 -26.62 12.38
CA LEU A 268 -7.93 -26.57 10.92
C LEU A 268 -9.05 -27.50 10.44
N LYS A 269 -10.25 -26.94 10.25
CA LYS A 269 -11.27 -27.53 9.36
C LYS A 269 -11.54 -26.59 8.20
N GLY A 270 -11.07 -27.01 7.01
CA GLY A 270 -11.55 -26.53 5.73
C GLY A 270 -11.07 -25.13 5.34
N PHE A 271 -10.12 -25.08 4.41
CA PHE A 271 -9.95 -23.91 3.56
C PHE A 271 -11.25 -23.72 2.76
N ASP A 272 -12.04 -22.70 3.10
CA ASP A 272 -13.04 -22.14 2.22
C ASP A 272 -12.68 -20.67 1.98
N ASP A 273 -12.62 -20.29 0.70
CA ASP A 273 -11.98 -19.08 0.17
C ASP A 273 -12.88 -17.83 0.33
N SER A 274 -13.77 -17.79 1.34
CA SER A 274 -14.84 -16.80 1.45
C SER A 274 -14.91 -15.95 2.72
N MET A 275 -13.91 -15.97 3.61
CA MET A 275 -13.89 -15.09 4.79
C MET A 275 -12.88 -13.95 4.66
N LEU A 276 -13.24 -12.96 3.84
CA LEU A 276 -12.74 -11.60 3.99
C LEU A 276 -13.46 -10.94 5.18
N SER A 277 -13.18 -11.40 6.40
CA SER A 277 -13.53 -10.68 7.62
C SER A 277 -12.41 -10.80 8.64
N THR A 278 -11.86 -9.64 8.94
CA THR A 278 -10.87 -9.23 9.93
C THR A 278 -11.03 -9.87 11.31
N ASP A 279 -10.64 -11.13 11.50
CA ASP A 279 -10.46 -11.70 12.84
C ASP A 279 -9.02 -11.51 13.32
N ILE A 280 -8.79 -10.37 13.96
CA ILE A 280 -7.57 -10.05 14.71
C ILE A 280 -7.62 -10.88 16.00
N SER A 281 -7.14 -12.12 15.93
CA SER A 281 -6.94 -12.96 17.12
C SER A 281 -5.47 -12.92 17.53
N THR A 282 -5.20 -12.50 18.77
CA THR A 282 -3.87 -12.62 19.36
C THR A 282 -3.67 -13.99 20.01
N PRO A 283 -2.69 -14.78 19.54
CA PRO A 283 -2.33 -16.02 20.22
C PRO A 283 -1.47 -15.69 21.45
N TYR A 284 -2.07 -15.69 22.63
CA TYR A 284 -1.33 -15.90 23.88
C TYR A 284 -0.92 -17.38 23.95
N VAL A 285 0.37 -17.66 24.08
CA VAL A 285 0.88 -19.05 24.19
C VAL A 285 1.52 -19.23 25.56
N ASP A 286 0.80 -19.89 26.46
CA ASP A 286 1.28 -20.26 27.79
C ASP A 286 1.79 -21.71 27.83
N ARG A 287 2.90 -21.91 28.55
CA ARG A 287 3.54 -23.20 28.80
C ARG A 287 2.63 -24.22 29.50
N GLY A 288 1.55 -23.78 30.16
CA GLY A 288 0.55 -24.67 30.77
C GLY A 288 -0.05 -25.70 29.80
N ASN A 289 0.01 -25.45 28.48
CA ASN A 289 -0.50 -26.32 27.42
C ASN A 289 0.58 -27.09 26.61
N LEU A 290 1.86 -27.04 26.98
CA LEU A 290 2.91 -27.92 26.42
C LEU A 290 2.67 -29.43 26.73
N SER A 291 1.57 -29.76 27.38
CA SER A 291 1.02 -31.12 27.47
C SER A 291 0.58 -31.69 26.13
N ALA A 292 0.45 -30.89 25.06
CA ALA A 292 0.35 -31.45 23.71
C ALA A 292 1.75 -31.92 23.30
N LYS A 293 2.12 -33.13 23.71
CA LYS A 293 3.44 -33.77 23.48
C LYS A 293 3.93 -33.67 22.02
N HIS A 294 3.02 -33.45 21.07
CA HIS A 294 3.21 -33.49 19.63
C HIS A 294 3.20 -32.11 18.95
N SER A 295 3.35 -31.00 19.69
CA SER A 295 3.31 -29.66 19.08
C SER A 295 4.48 -29.37 18.11
N TYR A 296 4.30 -28.37 17.25
CA TYR A 296 5.26 -27.94 16.22
C TYR A 296 5.00 -26.48 15.77
N GLY A 297 5.70 -26.02 14.74
CA GLY A 297 5.54 -24.67 14.17
C GLY A 297 6.19 -23.58 15.02
N PHE A 298 5.98 -22.32 14.62
CA PHE A 298 6.46 -21.15 15.37
C PHE A 298 6.15 -21.26 16.86
N ALA A 299 7.19 -21.11 17.70
CA ALA A 299 7.10 -21.18 19.16
C ALA A 299 6.40 -22.45 19.70
N CYS A 300 6.42 -23.56 18.94
CA CYS A 300 5.74 -24.81 19.31
C CYS A 300 4.22 -24.61 19.55
N SER A 301 3.60 -23.69 18.78
CA SER A 301 2.21 -23.23 18.95
C SER A 301 1.15 -24.07 18.24
N ARG A 302 1.54 -24.94 17.30
CA ARG A 302 0.61 -25.75 16.49
C ARG A 302 0.51 -27.17 17.02
N THR A 303 -0.69 -27.75 16.94
CA THR A 303 -0.99 -29.11 17.43
C THR A 303 -1.91 -29.91 16.48
N ALA A 304 -2.26 -29.34 15.33
CA ALA A 304 -3.11 -29.99 14.34
C ALA A 304 -2.43 -31.24 13.74
N SER A 305 -3.22 -32.18 13.26
CA SER A 305 -2.68 -33.38 12.62
C SER A 305 -1.92 -33.03 11.34
N LEU A 306 -0.71 -33.55 11.21
CA LEU A 306 0.18 -33.39 10.07
C LEU A 306 0.05 -34.48 9.01
N LYS A 307 -0.74 -35.53 9.23
CA LYS A 307 -0.88 -36.69 8.32
C LYS A 307 -1.06 -36.33 6.85
N SER A 308 -1.86 -35.32 6.52
CA SER A 308 -2.06 -34.89 5.12
C SER A 308 -0.82 -34.21 4.51
N ILE A 309 0.07 -33.67 5.33
CA ILE A 309 1.29 -32.96 4.92
C ILE A 309 2.49 -33.92 4.91
N THR A 310 2.66 -34.74 5.95
CA THR A 310 3.84 -35.62 6.12
C THR A 310 3.84 -36.83 5.20
N ASP A 311 2.68 -37.41 4.88
CA ASP A 311 2.61 -38.65 4.10
C ASP A 311 2.80 -38.41 2.59
N GLU A 312 2.42 -37.22 2.10
CA GLU A 312 2.49 -36.87 0.67
C GLU A 312 3.76 -36.06 0.32
N MET A 313 4.30 -35.30 1.28
CA MET A 313 5.40 -34.37 1.06
C MET A 313 6.62 -34.87 1.84
N LYS A 314 7.66 -35.36 1.15
CA LYS A 314 8.95 -35.78 1.74
C LYS A 314 9.77 -34.57 2.25
N LEU A 315 9.12 -33.67 2.95
CA LEU A 315 9.65 -32.39 3.43
C LEU A 315 10.35 -32.55 4.79
N PHE A 316 9.86 -33.45 5.63
CA PHE A 316 10.36 -33.67 6.99
C PHE A 316 11.20 -34.94 7.08
N ASP A 317 12.22 -34.88 7.93
CA ASP A 317 13.12 -36.00 8.25
C ASP A 317 12.51 -36.96 9.27
N ILE A 318 11.45 -36.53 9.93
CA ILE A 318 10.69 -37.35 10.85
C ILE A 318 9.50 -37.93 10.10
N GLY A 319 9.24 -39.23 10.28
CA GLY A 319 8.11 -39.94 9.69
C GLY A 319 6.76 -39.47 10.27
N ASP A 320 6.04 -40.35 10.97
CA ASP A 320 4.74 -40.00 11.58
C ASP A 320 4.94 -39.00 12.75
N ALA A 321 5.02 -37.71 12.43
CA ALA A 321 5.19 -36.62 13.37
C ALA A 321 4.03 -36.56 14.39
N ASP A 322 2.82 -36.97 14.02
CA ASP A 322 1.65 -36.98 14.91
C ASP A 322 1.75 -38.06 15.99
N SER A 323 2.55 -39.11 15.77
CA SER A 323 2.78 -40.18 16.75
C SER A 323 3.92 -39.87 17.72
N LEU A 324 4.89 -39.04 17.30
CA LEU A 324 6.13 -38.79 18.04
C LEU A 324 6.09 -37.46 18.79
N ASN A 325 6.43 -37.50 20.08
CA ASN A 325 6.62 -36.29 20.87
C ASN A 325 7.94 -35.58 20.54
N ILE A 326 8.09 -34.32 20.95
CA ILE A 326 9.29 -33.51 20.63
C ILE A 326 10.61 -34.20 21.01
N GLU A 327 10.69 -34.86 22.17
CA GLU A 327 11.91 -35.56 22.60
C GLU A 327 12.19 -36.82 21.77
N GLU A 328 11.14 -37.54 21.37
CA GLU A 328 11.24 -38.66 20.44
C GLU A 328 11.69 -38.20 19.06
N ARG A 329 11.17 -37.06 18.56
CA ARG A 329 11.62 -36.45 17.30
C ARG A 329 13.09 -36.04 17.36
N LYS A 330 13.53 -35.37 18.44
CA LYS A 330 14.96 -35.04 18.67
C LYS A 330 15.84 -36.29 18.67
N ARG A 331 15.41 -37.37 19.33
CA ARG A 331 16.15 -38.64 19.37
C ARG A 331 16.23 -39.28 17.98
N ALA A 332 15.14 -39.29 17.22
CA ALA A 332 15.10 -39.82 15.87
C ALA A 332 16.02 -39.03 14.92
N LEU A 333 16.01 -37.69 14.99
CA LEU A 333 16.96 -36.85 14.25
C LEU A 333 18.41 -37.19 14.61
N PHE A 334 18.73 -37.30 15.89
CA PHE A 334 20.09 -37.62 16.34
C PHE A 334 20.58 -38.96 15.80
N LEU A 335 19.72 -39.99 15.79
CA LEU A 335 20.05 -41.30 15.24
C LEU A 335 20.27 -41.22 13.72
N MET A 336 19.39 -40.52 12.99
CA MET A 336 19.54 -40.30 11.56
C MET A 336 20.83 -39.57 11.21
N GLU A 337 21.16 -38.52 11.96
CA GLU A 337 22.39 -37.73 11.80
C GLU A 337 23.63 -38.60 12.03
N THR A 338 23.60 -39.43 13.08
CA THR A 338 24.68 -40.37 13.39
C THR A 338 24.88 -41.39 12.27
N GLU A 339 23.79 -41.87 11.64
CA GLU A 339 23.85 -42.80 10.51
C GLU A 339 24.32 -42.14 9.21
N HIS A 340 23.92 -40.89 8.96
CA HIS A 340 24.31 -40.16 7.74
C HIS A 340 25.74 -39.61 7.78
N PHE A 341 26.31 -39.44 8.97
CA PHE A 341 27.66 -38.95 9.10
C PHE A 341 28.64 -39.89 8.39
N SER A 342 29.50 -39.31 7.55
CA SER A 342 30.52 -40.06 6.80
C SER A 342 31.88 -39.46 7.07
N ASP A 343 32.74 -40.26 7.71
CA ASP A 343 34.14 -39.92 7.96
C ASP A 343 34.88 -39.63 6.64
N GLU A 344 34.61 -40.42 5.60
CA GLU A 344 35.24 -40.26 4.29
C GLU A 344 34.87 -38.93 3.63
N ALA A 345 33.59 -38.56 3.62
CA ALA A 345 33.15 -37.28 3.05
C ALA A 345 33.69 -36.09 3.86
N TYR A 346 33.65 -36.18 5.19
CA TYR A 346 34.20 -35.14 6.04
C TYR A 346 35.73 -34.97 5.84
N LEU A 347 36.47 -36.07 5.74
CA LEU A 347 37.90 -36.03 5.49
C LEU A 347 38.21 -35.51 4.08
N ALA A 348 37.38 -35.78 3.07
CA ALA A 348 37.54 -35.22 1.74
C ALA A 348 37.46 -33.68 1.80
N ASP A 349 36.40 -33.12 2.40
CA ASP A 349 36.21 -31.68 2.56
C ASP A 349 37.27 -31.02 3.47
N LEU A 350 37.90 -31.78 4.36
CA LEU A 350 38.99 -31.27 5.19
C LEU A 350 40.30 -31.10 4.40
N HIS A 351 40.53 -31.93 3.37
CA HIS A 351 41.76 -31.93 2.58
C HIS A 351 41.60 -31.24 1.21
N GLU A 352 40.37 -31.07 0.70
CA GLU A 352 40.08 -30.30 -0.51
C GLU A 352 40.02 -28.79 -0.23
N ALA A 353 40.87 -28.03 -0.92
CA ALA A 353 41.02 -26.59 -0.67
C ALA A 353 40.01 -25.70 -1.42
N GLU A 354 39.47 -26.13 -2.57
CA GLU A 354 38.81 -25.23 -3.54
C GLU A 354 37.32 -25.50 -3.83
N PRO A 355 36.54 -26.01 -2.88
CA PRO A 355 35.27 -25.29 -2.62
C PRO A 355 35.21 -24.74 -1.20
N VAL A 356 35.86 -25.42 -0.26
CA VAL A 356 35.83 -25.04 1.16
C VAL A 356 36.55 -23.71 1.39
N GLY A 357 37.70 -23.49 0.73
CA GLY A 357 38.48 -22.26 0.88
C GLY A 357 37.70 -21.00 0.53
N GLU A 358 36.92 -21.01 -0.54
CA GLU A 358 36.08 -19.88 -0.94
C GLU A 358 34.97 -19.60 0.08
N CYS A 359 34.31 -20.66 0.56
CA CYS A 359 33.29 -20.57 1.61
C CYS A 359 33.85 -19.99 2.93
N LEU A 360 35.10 -20.34 3.27
CA LEU A 360 35.80 -19.83 4.45
C LEU A 360 36.23 -18.36 4.28
N MET A 361 36.58 -17.95 3.05
CA MET A 361 37.00 -16.58 2.73
C MET A 361 35.82 -15.60 2.55
N TYR A 362 34.61 -16.11 2.30
CA TYR A 362 33.41 -15.30 2.21
C TYR A 362 33.21 -14.43 3.47
N LYS A 363 32.87 -13.16 3.22
CA LYS A 363 32.50 -12.20 4.26
C LYS A 363 31.00 -11.97 4.23
N ASN A 364 30.38 -12.07 5.40
CA ASN A 364 28.95 -11.89 5.58
C ASN A 364 28.47 -10.55 5.03
N LYS A 365 27.59 -10.60 4.02
CA LYS A 365 26.94 -9.41 3.43
C LYS A 365 25.67 -9.01 4.18
N TRP A 366 25.17 -9.83 5.11
CA TRP A 366 23.96 -9.59 5.88
C TRP A 366 24.26 -8.79 7.15
N THR A 367 24.80 -7.59 6.95
CA THR A 367 25.19 -6.67 8.02
C THR A 367 24.48 -5.32 7.88
N LYS A 368 24.35 -4.58 8.99
CA LYS A 368 23.68 -3.27 9.01
C LYS A 368 24.27 -2.30 7.99
N SER A 369 25.60 -2.26 7.85
CA SER A 369 26.31 -1.38 6.91
C SER A 369 26.05 -1.78 5.46
N SER A 370 26.05 -3.07 5.15
CA SER A 370 25.83 -3.59 3.79
C SER A 370 24.40 -3.28 3.31
N ILE A 371 23.41 -3.46 4.19
CA ILE A 371 22.02 -3.17 3.88
C ILE A 371 21.78 -1.66 3.76
N ALA A 372 22.38 -0.83 4.61
CA ALA A 372 22.24 0.62 4.52
C ALA A 372 22.82 1.23 3.22
N ASN A 373 23.75 0.52 2.56
CA ASN A 373 24.37 0.96 1.31
C ASN A 373 23.62 0.50 0.05
N ARG A 374 22.53 -0.27 0.20
CA ARG A 374 21.71 -0.73 -0.93
C ARG A 374 20.94 0.45 -1.55
N LYS A 375 20.87 0.48 -2.88
CA LYS A 375 20.22 1.55 -3.65
C LYS A 375 18.84 1.18 -4.17
N ASP A 376 18.49 -0.10 -4.10
CA ASP A 376 17.23 -0.69 -4.52
C ASP A 376 16.14 -0.61 -3.42
N THR A 377 16.46 -0.05 -2.26
CA THR A 377 15.46 0.15 -1.19
C THR A 377 14.54 1.32 -1.49
N PHE A 378 13.28 1.17 -1.09
CA PHE A 378 12.25 2.16 -1.31
C PHE A 378 12.50 3.41 -0.46
N MET A 379 12.57 4.58 -1.11
CA MET A 379 12.72 5.89 -0.48
C MET A 379 13.83 5.98 0.59
N HIS A 380 14.98 5.33 0.36
CA HIS A 380 16.09 5.25 1.33
C HIS A 380 15.75 4.55 2.66
N GLY A 381 14.66 3.79 2.71
CA GLY A 381 14.30 2.95 3.85
C GLY A 381 15.07 1.63 3.88
N GLY A 382 14.74 0.79 4.86
CA GLY A 382 15.36 -0.52 5.04
C GLY A 382 14.93 -1.59 4.02
N PHE A 383 13.81 -1.46 3.32
CA PHE A 383 13.21 -2.53 2.50
C PHE A 383 12.97 -2.14 1.04
N THR A 384 12.97 -3.12 0.12
CA THR A 384 12.56 -2.96 -1.29
C THR A 384 11.04 -2.95 -1.41
N VAL A 385 10.50 -2.60 -2.58
CA VAL A 385 9.04 -2.60 -2.81
C VAL A 385 8.44 -3.99 -2.63
N ASP A 386 9.08 -5.04 -3.16
CA ASP A 386 8.60 -6.41 -3.05
C ASP A 386 8.61 -6.91 -1.59
N GLU A 387 9.66 -6.55 -0.82
CA GLU A 387 9.73 -6.86 0.61
C GLU A 387 8.62 -6.14 1.39
N ILE A 388 8.36 -4.86 1.07
CA ILE A 388 7.27 -4.08 1.65
C ILE A 388 5.92 -4.74 1.38
N ASP A 389 5.66 -5.17 0.14
CA ASP A 389 4.39 -5.80 -0.23
C ASP A 389 4.24 -7.17 0.43
N ARG A 390 5.33 -7.93 0.58
CA ARG A 390 5.32 -9.15 1.37
C ARG A 390 4.98 -8.88 2.83
N LEU A 391 5.59 -7.87 3.47
CA LEU A 391 5.30 -7.49 4.85
C LEU A 391 3.85 -7.02 5.05
N LYS A 392 3.25 -6.35 4.06
CA LYS A 392 1.81 -5.98 4.08
C LYS A 392 0.89 -7.19 4.03
N SER A 393 1.31 -8.25 3.33
CA SER A 393 0.53 -9.49 3.18
C SER A 393 0.58 -10.41 4.40
N LEU A 394 1.52 -10.17 5.34
CA LEU A 394 1.66 -10.99 6.53
C LEU A 394 0.44 -10.85 7.49
N PRO A 395 0.17 -11.88 8.31
CA PRO A 395 -0.91 -11.83 9.29
C PRO A 395 -0.74 -10.64 10.26
N ARG A 396 -1.82 -9.87 10.44
CA ARG A 396 -1.87 -8.71 11.36
C ARG A 396 -2.07 -9.17 12.81
N LYS A 397 -1.03 -9.80 13.38
CA LYS A 397 -1.04 -10.37 14.73
C LYS A 397 -0.01 -9.69 15.64
N ILE A 398 -0.30 -9.65 16.93
CA ILE A 398 0.65 -9.27 17.97
C ILE A 398 0.91 -10.49 18.85
N TYR A 399 2.18 -10.88 18.96
CA TYR A 399 2.60 -12.05 19.73
C TYR A 399 3.01 -11.65 21.14
N GLN A 400 2.26 -12.14 22.13
CA GLN A 400 2.62 -12.07 23.55
C GLN A 400 3.01 -13.47 24.03
N LEU A 401 4.32 -13.72 24.06
CA LEU A 401 4.88 -15.01 24.50
C LEU A 401 5.31 -14.92 25.96
N SER A 402 5.11 -16.00 26.72
CA SER A 402 5.78 -16.16 28.02
C SER A 402 7.30 -16.23 27.82
N GLU A 403 8.09 -15.83 28.81
CA GLU A 403 9.57 -15.85 28.76
C GLU A 403 10.12 -17.20 28.31
N GLN A 404 9.48 -18.28 28.77
CA GLN A 404 9.87 -19.64 28.46
C GLN A 404 9.57 -20.03 27.00
N VAL A 405 8.40 -19.65 26.46
CA VAL A 405 8.04 -19.90 25.06
C VAL A 405 8.85 -18.99 24.13
N GLU A 406 9.14 -17.77 24.57
CA GLU A 406 10.03 -16.85 23.87
C GLU A 406 11.44 -17.41 23.75
N ASN A 407 12.01 -17.98 24.82
CA ASN A 407 13.30 -18.64 24.75
C ASN A 407 13.32 -19.77 23.70
N VAL A 408 12.24 -20.56 23.62
CA VAL A 408 12.10 -21.61 22.59
C VAL A 408 12.06 -21.03 21.17
N ALA A 409 11.32 -19.93 20.97
CA ALA A 409 11.25 -19.23 19.69
C ALA A 409 12.63 -18.65 19.29
N ILE A 410 13.38 -18.10 20.25
CA ILE A 410 14.73 -17.55 20.04
C ILE A 410 15.72 -18.67 19.67
N CYS A 411 15.71 -19.80 20.38
CA CYS A 411 16.59 -20.92 20.07
C CYS A 411 16.32 -21.48 18.67
N SER A 412 15.04 -21.59 18.30
CA SER A 412 14.64 -22.05 16.97
C SER A 412 14.97 -21.03 15.87
N LEU A 413 14.91 -19.72 16.16
CA LEU A 413 15.37 -18.68 15.23
C LEU A 413 16.87 -18.79 14.93
N VAL A 414 17.69 -19.08 15.93
CA VAL A 414 19.14 -19.27 15.72
C VAL A 414 19.43 -20.46 14.83
N ASP A 415 18.73 -21.57 15.02
CA ASP A 415 18.83 -22.76 14.16
C ASP A 415 18.39 -22.47 12.71
N ILE A 416 17.33 -21.69 12.51
CA ILE A 416 16.85 -21.24 11.19
C ILE A 416 17.87 -20.28 10.53
N LEU A 417 18.39 -19.30 11.27
CA LEU A 417 19.38 -18.36 10.76
C LEU A 417 20.73 -19.03 10.46
N PHE A 418 21.11 -20.07 11.20
CA PHE A 418 22.29 -20.88 10.89
C PHE A 418 22.14 -21.52 9.51
N ALA A 419 21.00 -22.14 9.23
CA ALA A 419 20.71 -22.74 7.93
C ALA A 419 20.80 -21.71 6.79
N PHE A 420 20.27 -20.50 6.99
CA PHE A 420 20.38 -19.40 6.03
C PHE A 420 21.82 -18.92 5.83
N ALA A 421 22.55 -18.65 6.92
CA ALA A 421 23.91 -18.15 6.85
C ALA A 421 24.87 -19.20 6.26
N TYR A 422 24.64 -20.48 6.51
CA TYR A 422 25.36 -21.56 5.87
C TYR A 422 25.17 -21.54 4.35
N ASP A 423 23.92 -21.47 3.89
CA ASP A 423 23.62 -21.39 2.45
C ASP A 423 24.27 -20.15 1.81
N ALA A 424 24.20 -19.00 2.49
CA ALA A 424 24.84 -17.77 2.03
C ALA A 424 26.37 -17.92 1.88
N ARG A 425 27.05 -18.67 2.75
CA ARG A 425 28.48 -18.96 2.61
C ARG A 425 28.77 -19.88 1.43
N VAL A 426 28.01 -20.97 1.29
CA VAL A 426 28.21 -21.95 0.21
C VAL A 426 27.95 -21.34 -1.16
N ASN A 427 27.00 -20.41 -1.24
CA ASN A 427 26.69 -19.65 -2.46
C ASN A 427 27.52 -18.36 -2.61
N LEU A 428 28.53 -18.13 -1.75
CA LEU A 428 29.39 -16.93 -1.78
C LEU A 428 28.59 -15.59 -1.76
N GLY A 429 27.38 -15.63 -1.21
CA GLY A 429 26.40 -14.55 -1.18
C GLY A 429 26.01 -14.03 -2.56
N GLU A 430 25.99 -14.90 -3.57
CA GLU A 430 25.29 -14.71 -4.85
C GLU A 430 23.80 -15.07 -4.72
N ASP A 431 23.07 -15.01 -5.84
CA ASP A 431 21.65 -15.39 -5.88
C ASP A 431 21.46 -16.86 -5.50
N ASP A 432 20.25 -17.18 -5.05
CA ASP A 432 19.90 -18.54 -4.62
C ASP A 432 20.02 -19.53 -5.77
N ASN A 433 20.35 -20.77 -5.43
CA ASN A 433 20.41 -21.86 -6.40
C ASN A 433 19.26 -22.86 -6.11
N PRO A 434 18.99 -23.81 -7.02
CA PRO A 434 17.92 -24.79 -6.82
C PRO A 434 18.01 -25.61 -5.51
N GLU A 435 19.21 -25.78 -4.97
CA GLU A 435 19.50 -26.49 -3.71
C GLU A 435 19.39 -25.60 -2.46
N SER A 436 19.25 -24.28 -2.59
CA SER A 436 19.18 -23.38 -1.43
C SER A 436 18.00 -23.71 -0.52
N GLY A 437 16.83 -23.96 -1.12
CA GLY A 437 15.65 -24.39 -0.38
C GLY A 437 15.86 -25.72 0.35
N TRP A 438 16.50 -26.70 -0.31
CA TRP A 438 16.83 -27.98 0.31
C TRP A 438 17.82 -27.80 1.45
N THR A 439 18.94 -27.11 1.23
CA THR A 439 19.99 -26.86 2.21
C THR A 439 19.44 -26.19 3.47
N MET A 440 18.67 -25.12 3.31
CA MET A 440 18.10 -24.42 4.46
C MET A 440 17.11 -25.28 5.25
N SER A 441 16.19 -25.96 4.53
CA SER A 441 15.20 -26.85 5.16
C SER A 441 15.86 -28.03 5.88
N LYS A 442 16.93 -28.59 5.30
CA LYS A 442 17.65 -29.74 5.82
C LYS A 442 18.55 -29.37 6.99
N LEU A 443 19.22 -28.23 6.99
CA LEU A 443 20.16 -27.88 8.06
C LEU A 443 19.48 -27.44 9.34
N SER A 444 18.33 -26.76 9.25
CA SER A 444 17.57 -26.41 10.45
C SER A 444 16.86 -27.65 10.99
N SER A 445 17.26 -28.07 12.19
CA SER A 445 16.59 -29.17 12.90
C SER A 445 15.13 -28.84 13.21
N THR A 446 14.83 -27.57 13.49
CA THR A 446 13.49 -27.04 13.70
C THR A 446 12.59 -27.29 12.48
N LEU A 447 13.09 -26.95 11.28
CA LEU A 447 12.35 -27.10 10.03
C LEU A 447 12.26 -28.56 9.58
N ALA A 448 13.39 -29.28 9.56
CA ALA A 448 13.45 -30.66 9.08
C ALA A 448 12.72 -31.64 10.00
N GLY A 449 12.81 -31.45 11.32
CA GLY A 449 12.31 -32.43 12.30
C GLY A 449 11.13 -31.97 13.13
N LEU A 450 10.60 -30.76 12.90
CA LEU A 450 9.49 -30.22 13.67
C LEU A 450 9.77 -30.26 15.19
N VAL A 451 11.02 -29.96 15.58
CA VAL A 451 11.47 -29.91 16.97
C VAL A 451 11.59 -28.48 17.45
N CYS A 452 11.66 -28.31 18.76
CA CYS A 452 12.02 -27.03 19.37
C CYS A 452 13.00 -27.24 20.53
N TRP A 453 13.80 -26.21 20.82
CA TRP A 453 14.94 -26.29 21.73
C TRP A 453 14.73 -25.36 22.92
N ASP A 454 14.99 -25.85 24.13
CA ASP A 454 15.01 -25.03 25.35
C ASP A 454 16.41 -24.45 25.64
N SER A 455 17.44 -25.01 25.01
CA SER A 455 18.84 -24.65 25.17
C SER A 455 19.42 -24.15 23.86
N MET A 456 19.95 -22.93 23.87
CA MET A 456 20.66 -22.35 22.72
C MET A 456 21.85 -23.22 22.31
N GLN A 457 22.56 -23.79 23.29
CA GLN A 457 23.69 -24.68 23.02
C GLN A 457 23.26 -25.93 22.27
N ASP A 458 22.14 -26.55 22.66
CA ASP A 458 21.66 -27.77 22.01
C ASP A 458 21.17 -27.50 20.58
N ALA A 459 20.50 -26.36 20.37
CA ALA A 459 20.11 -25.89 19.04
C ALA A 459 21.34 -25.75 18.13
N MET A 460 22.37 -25.02 18.59
CA MET A 460 23.62 -24.83 17.82
C MET A 460 24.35 -26.15 17.56
N ILE A 461 24.44 -27.04 18.56
CA ILE A 461 25.06 -28.36 18.39
C ILE A 461 24.32 -29.17 17.32
N ALA A 462 22.98 -29.13 17.30
CA ALA A 462 22.20 -29.79 16.27
C ALA A 462 22.48 -29.20 14.89
N SER A 463 22.44 -27.87 14.73
CA SER A 463 22.69 -27.23 13.42
C SER A 463 24.11 -27.53 12.90
N VAL A 464 25.13 -27.45 13.77
CA VAL A 464 26.51 -27.81 13.41
C VAL A 464 26.60 -29.28 13.02
N ARG A 465 26.03 -30.20 13.81
CA ARG A 465 26.06 -31.63 13.47
C ARG A 465 25.42 -31.90 12.11
N ARG A 466 24.27 -31.28 11.82
CA ARG A 466 23.58 -31.41 10.53
C ARG A 466 24.41 -30.88 9.36
N SER A 467 25.13 -29.76 9.55
CA SER A 467 26.06 -29.23 8.53
C SER A 467 27.24 -30.16 8.21
N LEU A 468 27.57 -31.09 9.10
CA LEU A 468 28.62 -32.08 8.90
C LEU A 468 28.10 -33.40 8.31
N CYS A 469 26.77 -33.58 8.24
CA CYS A 469 26.15 -34.85 7.81
C CYS A 469 25.55 -34.77 6.41
N PHE A 470 24.87 -33.67 6.08
CA PHE A 470 23.98 -33.62 4.91
C PHE A 470 24.50 -32.85 3.70
N PRO A 471 24.97 -31.59 3.83
CA PRO A 471 25.21 -30.75 2.67
C PRO A 471 26.47 -31.18 1.90
N LEU A 472 26.69 -30.50 0.76
CA LEU A 472 27.84 -30.73 -0.10
C LEU A 472 29.18 -30.43 0.61
N VAL A 473 29.23 -29.38 1.46
CA VAL A 473 30.47 -28.93 2.13
C VAL A 473 30.45 -29.19 3.63
N ARG A 474 31.09 -30.27 4.09
CA ARG A 474 31.04 -30.73 5.48
C ARG A 474 32.31 -30.34 6.21
N ASN A 475 32.34 -29.12 6.75
CA ASN A 475 33.53 -28.59 7.41
C ASN A 475 33.23 -27.89 8.74
N PHE A 476 33.92 -28.29 9.81
CA PHE A 476 33.69 -27.75 11.15
C PHE A 476 34.12 -26.29 11.31
N GLN A 477 35.20 -25.88 10.62
CA GLN A 477 35.64 -24.49 10.62
C GLN A 477 34.61 -23.61 9.90
N LEU A 478 34.04 -24.08 8.79
CA LEU A 478 32.94 -23.40 8.11
C LEU A 478 31.74 -23.25 9.04
N ALA A 479 31.29 -24.33 9.69
CA ALA A 479 30.17 -24.27 10.63
C ALA A 479 30.42 -23.27 11.79
N SER A 480 31.66 -23.19 12.27
CA SER A 480 32.06 -22.22 13.29
C SER A 480 31.98 -20.77 12.78
N LEU A 481 32.34 -20.52 11.52
CA LEU A 481 32.18 -19.20 10.90
C LEU A 481 30.72 -18.84 10.64
N VAL A 482 29.88 -19.82 10.27
CA VAL A 482 28.43 -19.61 10.14
C VAL A 482 27.82 -19.16 11.47
N LEU A 483 28.22 -19.74 12.60
CA LEU A 483 27.77 -19.27 13.91
C LEU A 483 28.16 -17.81 14.18
N ASN A 484 29.36 -17.39 13.76
CA ASN A 484 29.75 -15.98 13.84
C ASN A 484 28.88 -15.08 12.96
N ASP A 485 28.52 -15.53 11.75
CA ASP A 485 27.63 -14.76 10.87
C ASP A 485 26.23 -14.60 11.47
N VAL A 486 25.70 -15.64 12.12
CA VAL A 486 24.42 -15.56 12.84
C VAL A 486 24.49 -14.50 13.95
N ILE A 487 25.60 -14.46 14.70
CA ILE A 487 25.84 -13.42 15.71
C ILE A 487 25.84 -12.03 15.06
N GLU A 488 26.54 -11.84 13.94
CA GLU A 488 26.60 -10.57 13.21
C GLU A 488 25.23 -10.13 12.66
N ILE A 489 24.44 -11.07 12.14
CA ILE A 489 23.07 -10.83 11.66
C ILE A 489 22.19 -10.34 12.82
N LEU A 490 22.22 -11.03 13.96
CA LEU A 490 21.44 -10.66 15.14
C LEU A 490 21.88 -9.29 15.71
N GLN A 491 23.19 -9.03 15.78
CA GLN A 491 23.74 -7.74 16.24
C GLN A 491 23.41 -6.58 15.29
N SER A 492 23.18 -6.86 14.00
CA SER A 492 22.80 -5.86 13.01
C SER A 492 21.35 -5.37 13.16
N GLY A 493 20.54 -6.07 13.96
CA GLY A 493 19.19 -5.65 14.37
C GLY A 493 18.06 -6.24 13.53
N ARG A 494 16.83 -5.94 13.95
CA ARG A 494 15.60 -6.56 13.43
C ARG A 494 15.40 -6.46 11.92
N VAL A 495 15.81 -5.34 11.31
CA VAL A 495 15.69 -5.12 9.86
C VAL A 495 16.50 -6.16 9.09
N VAL A 496 17.72 -6.43 9.54
CA VAL A 496 18.60 -7.42 8.90
C VAL A 496 18.03 -8.83 9.09
N VAL A 497 17.57 -9.16 10.30
CA VAL A 497 16.91 -10.44 10.58
C VAL A 497 15.68 -10.63 9.67
N LEU A 498 14.83 -9.61 9.54
CA LEU A 498 13.65 -9.64 8.67
C LEU A 498 14.03 -9.85 7.22
N LYS A 499 15.09 -9.20 6.72
CA LYS A 499 15.58 -9.43 5.36
C LYS A 499 16.03 -10.87 5.14
N CYS A 500 16.77 -11.45 6.08
CA CYS A 500 17.17 -12.85 6.00
C CYS A 500 15.94 -13.76 5.93
N LEU A 501 14.95 -13.55 6.81
CA LEU A 501 13.71 -14.33 6.82
C LEU A 501 12.87 -14.14 5.55
N LEU A 502 12.73 -12.91 5.04
CA LEU A 502 12.02 -12.62 3.79
C LEU A 502 12.71 -13.27 2.58
N ARG A 503 14.04 -13.33 2.59
CA ARG A 503 14.80 -14.03 1.55
C ARG A 503 14.60 -15.54 1.62
N MET A 504 14.69 -16.15 2.81
CA MET A 504 14.35 -17.57 2.99
C MET A 504 12.93 -17.88 2.51
N HIS A 505 12.00 -16.98 2.85
CA HIS A 505 10.60 -17.09 2.52
C HIS A 505 10.33 -17.10 1.01
N GLU A 506 11.01 -16.22 0.27
CA GLU A 506 11.00 -16.22 -1.19
C GLU A 506 11.56 -17.53 -1.76
N ILE A 507 12.73 -17.97 -1.26
CA ILE A 507 13.37 -19.22 -1.70
C ILE A 507 12.43 -20.42 -1.48
N PHE A 508 11.75 -20.51 -0.34
CA PHE A 508 10.80 -21.60 -0.07
C PHE A 508 9.55 -21.59 -0.94
N ASN A 509 9.11 -20.41 -1.43
CA ASN A 509 8.04 -20.37 -2.43
C ASN A 509 8.50 -20.89 -3.80
N ASN A 510 9.75 -20.63 -4.16
CA ASN A 510 10.26 -20.85 -5.52
C ASN A 510 11.02 -22.18 -5.70
N SER A 511 11.50 -22.80 -4.61
CA SER A 511 12.35 -23.99 -4.64
C SER A 511 11.60 -25.33 -4.79
N GLY A 512 10.28 -25.35 -4.92
CA GLY A 512 9.51 -26.58 -5.10
C GLY A 512 9.47 -27.49 -3.85
N ASP A 513 9.20 -28.79 -4.06
CA ASP A 513 9.01 -29.83 -3.02
C ASP A 513 8.15 -29.43 -1.82
N PHE A 514 7.12 -28.62 -2.06
CA PHE A 514 6.20 -28.13 -1.03
C PHE A 514 6.85 -27.32 0.11
N ARG A 515 8.07 -26.78 -0.09
CA ARG A 515 8.78 -26.00 0.94
C ARG A 515 8.04 -24.74 1.39
N TYR A 516 7.13 -24.22 0.58
CA TYR A 516 6.24 -23.12 0.97
C TYR A 516 5.42 -23.45 2.24
N VAL A 517 5.22 -24.71 2.59
CA VAL A 517 4.60 -25.10 3.87
C VAL A 517 5.42 -24.61 5.06
N LEU A 518 6.76 -24.56 4.97
CA LEU A 518 7.62 -24.02 6.03
C LEU A 518 7.40 -22.51 6.25
N ASN A 519 6.99 -21.79 5.19
CA ASN A 519 6.60 -20.39 5.30
C ASN A 519 5.36 -20.25 6.20
N GLU A 520 4.36 -21.08 5.94
CA GLU A 520 3.12 -21.10 6.69
C GLU A 520 3.30 -21.59 8.12
N LEU A 521 4.18 -22.56 8.37
CA LEU A 521 4.40 -23.13 9.70
C LEU A 521 5.32 -22.28 10.59
N TYR A 522 6.27 -21.54 9.99
CA TYR A 522 7.34 -20.85 10.72
C TYR A 522 7.56 -19.42 10.26
N LEU A 523 7.96 -19.19 9.00
CA LEU A 523 8.55 -17.90 8.61
C LEU A 523 7.58 -16.72 8.67
N ASN A 524 6.30 -16.92 8.30
CA ASN A 524 5.28 -15.88 8.42
C ASN A 524 5.19 -15.35 9.86
N ASP A 525 5.08 -16.27 10.82
CA ASP A 525 4.91 -15.93 12.23
C ASP A 525 6.20 -15.35 12.83
N TYR A 526 7.39 -15.81 12.40
CA TYR A 526 8.67 -15.18 12.77
C TYR A 526 8.81 -13.74 12.25
N CYS A 527 8.46 -13.49 10.99
CA CYS A 527 8.48 -12.13 10.42
C CYS A 527 7.54 -11.19 11.18
N VAL A 528 6.36 -11.66 11.59
CA VAL A 528 5.42 -10.87 12.41
C VAL A 528 5.97 -10.65 13.83
N TRP A 529 6.47 -11.71 14.47
CA TRP A 529 6.98 -11.65 15.85
C TRP A 529 8.20 -10.72 16.00
N ILE A 530 9.16 -10.79 15.07
CA ILE A 530 10.34 -9.92 15.10
C ILE A 530 9.95 -8.44 14.99
N GLN A 531 8.92 -8.11 14.22
CA GLN A 531 8.43 -6.74 14.09
C GLN A 531 7.82 -6.19 15.39
N GLY A 532 7.30 -7.06 16.26
CA GLY A 532 6.72 -6.69 17.56
C GLY A 532 7.71 -6.65 18.72
N LYS A 533 8.98 -7.05 18.53
CA LYS A 533 10.00 -7.06 19.58
C LYS A 533 10.64 -5.68 19.74
N THR A 534 10.61 -5.09 20.93
CA THR A 534 11.24 -3.79 21.22
C THR A 534 12.73 -3.91 21.48
#